data_AF-A0A3S4BB48-F1
#
_entry.id   AF-A0A3S4BB48-F1
#
_cell.length_a   1.000
_cell.length_b   1.000
_cell.length_c   1.000
_cell.angle_alpha   90.00
_cell.angle_beta   90.00
_cell.angle_gamma   90.00
#
_symmetry.space_group_name_H-M   'P 1'
#
loop_
_entity.id
_entity.type
_entity.pdbx_description
1 polymer ?
#
loop_
_entity_poly.entity_id
_entity_poly.type
_entity_poly.pdbx_seq_one_letter_code
_entity_poly.pdbx_strand_id
1 'polypeptide(L)' 'MPIPFETLIPYGIIIAMFGVTGAGLNKIKNMQSGGKRHRWSIDQWDR' A
#
# COMPACT_ATOMS: atom_id res chain seq x y z
N MET A 1 8.89 4.80 33.33
CA MET A 1 9.98 5.20 32.42
C MET A 1 9.36 5.50 31.06
N PRO A 2 9.54 6.71 30.50
CA PRO A 2 9.04 7.04 29.16
C PRO A 2 9.68 6.14 28.11
N ILE A 3 8.94 5.80 27.05
CA ILE A 3 9.43 4.95 25.95
C ILE A 3 10.45 5.75 25.14
N PRO A 4 11.66 5.23 24.90
CA PRO A 4 12.66 5.89 24.06
C PRO A 4 12.19 5.89 22.60
N PHE A 5 11.90 7.07 22.04
CA PHE A 5 11.34 7.22 20.69
C PHE A 5 12.29 6.71 19.60
N GLU A 6 13.59 6.71 19.88
CA GLU A 6 14.66 6.22 19.02
C GLU A 6 14.44 4.74 18.68
N THR A 7 13.85 3.96 19.59
CA THR A 7 13.50 2.56 19.33
C THR A 7 12.34 2.39 18.36
N LEU A 8 11.52 3.43 18.16
CA LEU A 8 10.37 3.44 17.26
C LEU A 8 10.72 3.97 15.86
N ILE A 9 11.83 4.72 15.72
CA ILE A 9 12.26 5.29 14.43
C ILE A 9 12.38 4.21 13.33
N PRO A 10 13.04 3.05 13.57
CA PRO A 10 13.15 2.02 12.54
C PRO A 10 11.79 1.50 12.08
N TYR A 11 10.86 1.29 13.01
CA TYR A 11 9.51 0.83 12.70
C TYR A 11 8.71 1.91 11.95
N GLY A 12 8.86 3.18 12.32
CA GLY A 12 8.25 4.30 11.61
C GLY A 12 8.71 4.38 10.16
N ILE A 13 10.01 4.20 9.91
CA ILE A 13 10.56 4.15 8.55
C ILE A 13 9.96 2.98 7.77
N ILE A 14 9.93 1.78 8.36
CA ILE A 14 9.36 0.59 7.73
C ILE A 14 7.89 0.81 7.35
N ILE A 15 7.07 1.32 8.29
CA ILE A 15 5.66 1.62 8.06
C ILE A 15 5.51 2.67 6.95
N ALA A 16 6.32 3.72 6.97
CA ALA A 16 6.29 4.77 5.95
C ALA A 16 6.63 4.21 4.56
N MET A 17 7.70 3.41 4.45
CA MET A 17 8.10 2.82 3.17
C MET A 17 7.02 1.88 2.62
N PHE A 18 6.52 0.94 3.43
CA PHE A 18 5.45 0.04 3.00
C PHE A 18 4.15 0.79 2.68
N GLY A 19 3.83 1.82 3.46
CA GLY A 19 2.66 2.68 3.23
C GLY A 19 2.75 3.42 1.90
N VAL A 20 3.89 4.06 1.62
CA VAL A 20 4.13 4.78 0.35
C VAL A 20 4.08 3.83 -0.83
N THR A 21 4.73 2.67 -0.75
CA THR A 21 4.70 1.67 -1.83
C THR A 21 3.28 1.16 -2.07
N GLY A 22 2.55 0.78 -1.02
CA GLY A 22 1.18 0.28 -1.13
C GLY A 22 0.22 1.31 -1.73
N ALA A 23 0.26 2.55 -1.24
CA ALA A 23 -0.55 3.64 -1.76
C ALA A 23 -0.17 3.99 -3.22
N GLY A 24 1.12 4.02 -3.54
CA GLY A 24 1.63 4.26 -4.89
C GLY A 24 1.12 3.23 -5.89
N LEU A 25 1.26 1.93 -5.57
CA LEU A 25 0.75 0.85 -6.42
C LEU A 25 -0.77 0.90 -6.57
N ASN A 26 -1.51 1.21 -5.50
CA ASN A 26 -2.96 1.37 -5.56
C ASN A 26 -3.36 2.50 -6.52
N LYS A 27 -2.69 3.65 -6.42
CA LYS A 27 -2.95 4.81 -7.28
C LYS A 27 -2.66 4.51 -8.74
N ILE A 28 -1.53 3.86 -9.05
CA ILE A 28 -1.19 3.46 -10.42
C ILE A 28 -2.26 2.52 -10.99
N LYS A 29 -2.66 1.49 -10.23
CA LYS A 29 -3.71 0.55 -10.67
C LYS A 29 -5.05 1.25 -10.90
N ASN A 30 -5.40 2.22 -10.06
CA ASN A 30 -6.61 3.02 -10.25
C ASN A 30 -6.56 3.85 -11.53
N MET A 31 -5.42 4.50 -11.82
CA MET A 31 -5.22 5.27 -13.06
C MET A 31 -5.29 4.37 -14.30
N GLN A 32 -4.64 3.20 -14.26
CA GLN A 32 -4.68 2.22 -15.35
C GLN A 32 -6.09 1.66 -15.59
N SER A 33 -6.91 1.57 -14.54
CA SER A 33 -8.29 1.08 -14.62
C SER A 33 -9.31 2.17 -14.97
N GLY A 34 -8.85 3.34 -15.46
CA GLY A 34 -9.72 4.47 -15.79
C GLY A 34 -10.45 5.06 -14.58
N GLY A 35 -9.82 5.05 -13.41
CA GLY A 35 -10.40 5.50 -12.15
C GLY A 35 -11.23 4.45 -11.41
N LYS A 36 -11.42 3.26 -11.99
CA LYS A 36 -12.17 2.16 -11.35
C LYS A 36 -11.29 1.41 -10.35
N ARG A 37 -11.93 0.74 -9.39
CA ARG A 37 -11.23 -0.12 -8.42
C ARG A 37 -10.70 -1.36 -9.15
N HIS A 38 -9.46 -1.74 -8.85
CA HIS A 38 -8.86 -2.93 -9.45
C HIS A 38 -9.63 -4.19 -9.05
N ARG A 39 -9.88 -5.07 -10.03
CA ARG A 39 -10.57 -6.36 -9.82
C ARG A 39 -9.55 -7.41 -9.42
N TRP A 40 -9.88 -8.19 -8.40
CA TRP A 40 -9.05 -9.28 -7.89
C TRP A 40 -9.81 -10.59 -8.03
N SER A 41 -9.10 -11.72 -8.14
CA SER A 41 -9.72 -13.05 -8.24
C SER A 41 -10.67 -13.20 -9.45
N ILE A 42 -10.26 -12.68 -10.61
CA ILE A 42 -11.00 -12.83 -11.88
C ILE A 42 -10.98 -14.31 -12.27
N ASP A 43 -12.16 -14.89 -12.45
CA ASP A 43 -12.34 -16.29 -12.86
C ASP A 43 -12.23 -16.46 -14.39
N GLN A 44 -12.32 -17.69 -14.89
CA GLN A 44 -12.17 -17.95 -16.34
C GLN A 44 -13.29 -17.32 -17.18
N TRP A 45 -14.48 -17.08 -16.61
CA TRP A 45 -15.59 -16.45 -17.31
C TRP A 45 -15.41 -14.93 -17.46
N ASP A 46 -14.73 -14.30 -16.50
CA ASP A 46 -14.56 -12.84 -16.38
C ASP A 46 -13.22 -12.32 -16.94
N ARG A 47 -12.43 -13.21 -17.55
CA ARG A 47 -11.09 -12.94 -18.09
C ARG A 47 -11.09 -12.15 -19.39
#